data_AF-A0A958T2L5-F1
#
_entry.id   AF-A0A958T2L5-F1
#
_cell.length_a   1.000
_cell.length_b   1.000
_cell.length_c   1.000
_cell.angle_alpha   90.00
_cell.angle_beta   90.00
_cell.angle_gamma   90.00
#
_symmetry.space_group_name_H-M   'P 1'
#
loop_
_entity.id
_entity.type
_entity.pdbx_description
1 polymer ?
#
loop_
_entity_poly.entity_id
_entity_poly.type
_entity_poly.pdbx_seq_one_letter_code
_entity_poly.pdbx_strand_id
1 'polypeptide(L)'
;FFGDFKTKSEYVQVIFRDHQVPDGDRVKILVNDDIVVGDVTLTSGFNGFKLNLIEGFNKIDFVALNQGTSGPNTAEFKVVDQDGNIISGNQWNLATGVKASIIIVQEKE
;
A
#
# COMPACT_ATOMS: atom_id res chain seq x y z
N PHE A 1 -1.24 10.98 2.97
CA PHE A 1 -1.29 10.25 4.24
C PHE A 1 -2.73 9.79 4.47
N PHE A 2 -2.93 8.50 4.77
CA PHE A 2 -4.26 7.87 4.86
C PHE A 2 -4.73 7.61 6.29
N GLY A 3 -3.87 7.85 7.29
CA GLY A 3 -4.19 7.71 8.70
C GLY A 3 -3.42 6.59 9.40
N ASP A 4 -3.71 6.47 10.68
CA ASP A 4 -3.16 5.50 11.61
C ASP A 4 -4.25 4.52 12.03
N PHE A 5 -3.97 3.22 11.95
CA PHE A 5 -4.95 2.17 12.25
C PHE A 5 -4.37 1.15 13.22
N LYS A 6 -5.13 0.81 14.25
CA LYS A 6 -4.73 -0.15 15.27
C LYS A 6 -5.21 -1.56 14.92
N THR A 7 -4.40 -2.56 15.22
CA THR A 7 -4.77 -3.97 15.10
C THR A 7 -4.04 -4.83 16.13
N LYS A 8 -4.66 -5.95 16.50
CA LYS A 8 -4.02 -7.01 17.30
C LYS A 8 -3.45 -8.13 16.44
N SER A 9 -3.64 -8.09 15.13
CA SER A 9 -3.14 -9.13 14.22
C SER A 9 -1.63 -9.20 14.17
N GLU A 10 -1.08 -10.40 13.97
CA GLU A 10 0.36 -10.62 13.82
C GLU A 10 0.86 -10.17 12.44
N TYR A 11 -0.03 -10.19 11.44
CA TYR A 11 0.28 -9.79 10.08
C TYR A 11 -0.93 -9.15 9.41
N VAL A 12 -0.64 -8.44 8.32
CA VAL A 12 -1.64 -7.92 7.39
C VAL A 12 -1.33 -8.32 5.96
N GLN A 13 -2.35 -8.41 5.12
CA GLN A 13 -2.20 -8.48 3.68
C GLN A 13 -2.34 -7.07 3.11
N VAL A 14 -1.30 -6.59 2.44
CA VAL A 14 -1.33 -5.32 1.70
C VAL A 14 -1.57 -5.66 0.25
N ILE A 15 -2.79 -5.39 -0.23
CA ILE A 15 -3.18 -5.63 -1.62
C ILE A 15 -3.45 -4.31 -2.34
N PHE A 16 -3.11 -4.25 -3.62
CA PHE A 16 -3.22 -3.06 -4.44
C PHE A 16 -3.45 -3.42 -5.90
N ARG A 17 -4.04 -2.48 -6.64
CA ARG A 17 -4.28 -2.58 -8.08
C ARG A 17 -4.41 -1.19 -8.68
N ASP A 18 -4.37 -1.12 -10.00
CA ASP A 18 -4.87 0.04 -10.73
C ASP A 18 -6.40 0.09 -10.61
N HIS A 19 -6.94 1.24 -10.19
CA HIS A 19 -8.39 1.42 -10.02
C HIS A 19 -9.07 2.06 -11.24
N GLN A 20 -8.28 2.43 -12.26
CA GLN A 20 -8.73 2.99 -13.53
C GLN A 20 -8.32 2.04 -14.67
N VAL A 21 -7.63 2.57 -15.68
CA VAL A 21 -7.18 1.83 -16.85
C VAL A 21 -5.67 1.60 -16.70
N PRO A 22 -5.22 0.34 -16.55
CA PRO A 22 -3.79 0.05 -16.46
C PRO A 22 -3.06 0.52 -17.71
N ASP A 23 -2.20 1.51 -17.54
CA ASP A 23 -1.47 2.13 -18.65
C ASP A 23 0.05 2.21 -18.39
N GLY A 24 0.52 1.39 -17.45
CA GLY A 24 1.95 1.26 -17.12
C GLY A 24 2.35 2.04 -15.87
N ASP A 25 1.39 2.38 -15.01
CA ASP A 25 1.66 2.91 -13.69
C ASP A 25 2.50 1.97 -12.83
N ARG A 26 3.56 2.51 -12.21
CA ARG A 26 4.53 1.76 -11.40
C ARG A 26 4.73 2.40 -10.04
N VAL A 27 4.84 1.58 -9.01
CA VAL A 27 5.07 2.02 -7.64
C VAL A 27 6.21 1.27 -6.98
N LYS A 28 6.84 1.93 -5.99
CA LYS A 28 7.76 1.32 -5.03
C LYS A 28 7.09 1.31 -3.66
N ILE A 29 7.26 0.23 -2.92
CA ILE A 29 6.67 0.06 -1.60
C ILE A 29 7.77 -0.08 -0.56
N LEU A 30 7.72 0.78 0.45
CA LEU A 30 8.61 0.73 1.61
C LEU A 30 7.83 0.39 2.86
N VAL A 31 8.46 -0.37 3.75
CA VAL A 31 7.95 -0.60 5.11
C VAL A 31 9.03 -0.15 6.09
N ASN A 32 8.68 0.78 6.98
CA ASN A 32 9.62 1.38 7.93
C ASN A 32 10.90 1.89 7.23
N ASP A 33 10.73 2.57 6.10
CA ASP A 33 11.79 3.11 5.24
C ASP A 33 12.67 2.08 4.50
N ASP A 34 12.46 0.78 4.71
CA ASP A 34 13.09 -0.30 3.95
C ASP A 34 12.30 -0.67 2.69
N ILE A 35 12.99 -0.89 1.57
CA ILE A 35 12.35 -1.28 0.31
C ILE A 35 11.90 -2.73 0.38
N VAL A 36 10.58 -2.95 0.36
CA VAL A 36 9.99 -4.30 0.30
C VAL A 36 9.64 -4.67 -1.13
N VAL A 37 9.16 -3.71 -1.93
CA VAL A 37 8.91 -3.89 -3.36
C VAL A 37 9.54 -2.72 -4.12
N GLY A 38 10.56 -3.02 -4.94
CA GLY A 38 11.38 -1.98 -5.58
C GLY A 38 10.73 -1.30 -6.78
N ASP A 39 9.99 -2.06 -7.57
CA ASP A 39 9.23 -1.63 -8.75
C ASP A 39 8.13 -2.67 -9.00
N VAL A 40 6.86 -2.25 -8.98
CA VAL A 40 5.74 -3.07 -9.39
C VAL A 40 4.79 -2.28 -10.28
N THR A 41 4.43 -2.88 -11.41
CA THR A 41 3.42 -2.34 -12.33
C THR A 41 2.03 -2.63 -11.78
N LEU A 42 1.20 -1.59 -11.69
CA LEU A 42 -0.20 -1.70 -11.33
C LEU A 42 -0.99 -2.30 -12.49
N THR A 43 -1.83 -3.26 -12.17
CA THR A 43 -2.72 -3.93 -13.14
C THR A 43 -4.15 -3.88 -12.62
N SER A 44 -5.13 -4.26 -13.43
CA SER A 44 -6.55 -4.26 -13.02
C SER A 44 -6.88 -5.29 -11.93
N GLY A 45 -6.03 -6.31 -11.77
CA GLY A 45 -6.16 -7.34 -10.74
C GLY A 45 -5.42 -6.96 -9.46
N PHE A 46 -5.96 -7.38 -8.31
CA PHE A 46 -5.26 -7.23 -7.04
C PHE A 46 -4.00 -8.08 -7.02
N ASN A 47 -2.88 -7.42 -6.76
CA ASN A 47 -1.63 -8.03 -6.34
C ASN A 47 -1.33 -7.56 -4.92
N GLY A 48 -0.37 -8.18 -4.24
CA GLY A 48 -0.06 -7.78 -2.88
C GLY A 48 1.01 -8.63 -2.24
N PHE A 49 1.26 -8.35 -0.97
CA PHE A 49 2.20 -9.09 -0.15
C PHE A 49 1.70 -9.19 1.29
N LYS A 50 2.15 -10.25 1.96
CA LYS A 50 1.99 -10.42 3.40
C LYS A 50 3.05 -9.58 4.11
N LEU A 51 2.63 -8.74 5.04
CA LEU A 51 3.51 -8.02 5.95
C LEU A 51 3.32 -8.56 7.37
N ASN A 52 4.38 -9.19 7.90
CA ASN A 52 4.44 -9.49 9.34
C ASN A 52 4.65 -8.17 10.08
N LEU A 53 3.79 -7.89 11.05
CA LEU A 53 3.86 -6.65 11.83
C LEU A 53 4.88 -6.80 12.97
N ILE A 54 5.64 -5.75 13.22
CA ILE A 54 6.34 -5.57 14.49
C ILE A 54 5.41 -4.88 15.48
N GLU A 55 5.63 -5.09 16.78
CA GLU A 55 4.90 -4.37 17.81
C GLU A 55 5.07 -2.85 17.66
N GLY A 56 3.99 -2.10 17.83
CA GLY A 56 3.97 -0.66 17.62
C GLY A 56 3.81 -0.29 16.15
N PHE A 57 4.57 0.69 15.68
CA PHE A 57 4.33 1.34 14.40
C PHE A 57 4.92 0.57 13.21
N ASN A 58 4.09 0.30 12.21
CA ASN A 58 4.47 -0.25 10.91
C ASN A 58 4.01 0.73 9.83
N LYS A 59 4.94 1.55 9.33
CA LYS A 59 4.66 2.54 8.29
C LYS A 59 4.83 1.91 6.92
N ILE A 60 3.79 1.97 6.10
CA ILE A 60 3.80 1.50 4.71
C ILE A 60 3.71 2.73 3.80
N ASP A 61 4.73 2.92 2.97
CA ASP A 61 4.81 4.00 1.99
C ASP A 61 4.72 3.44 0.56
N PHE A 62 3.80 3.96 -0.24
CA PHE A 62 3.71 3.75 -1.67
C PHE A 62 4.25 4.98 -2.39
N VAL A 63 5.26 4.81 -3.24
CA VAL A 63 5.88 5.90 -4.00
C VAL A 63 5.56 5.72 -5.48
N ALA A 64 4.93 6.73 -6.09
CA ALA A 64 4.70 6.73 -7.53
C ALA A 64 6.05 6.86 -8.28
N LEU A 65 6.43 5.83 -9.05
CA LEU A 65 7.67 5.83 -9.83
C LEU A 65 7.52 6.51 -11.19
N ASN A 66 6.28 6.60 -11.70
CA ASN A 66 5.93 7.28 -12.94
C ASN A 66 4.47 7.79 -12.85
N GLN A 67 3.83 8.03 -13.99
CA GLN A 67 2.43 8.41 -14.17
C GLN A 67 1.85 7.68 -15.40
N GLY A 68 2.28 6.43 -15.60
CA GLY A 68 1.90 5.65 -16.78
C GLY A 68 2.22 6.32 -18.11
N THR A 69 1.38 6.06 -19.10
CA THR A 69 1.36 6.79 -20.38
C THR A 69 0.53 8.08 -20.29
N SER A 70 -0.42 8.14 -19.36
CA SER A 70 -1.30 9.26 -19.08
C SER A 70 -1.39 9.48 -17.57
N GLY A 71 -0.88 10.60 -17.09
CA GLY A 71 -0.97 10.90 -15.67
C GLY A 71 -2.39 11.20 -15.20
N PRO A 72 -2.65 11.08 -13.88
CA PRO A 72 -1.69 10.77 -12.80
C PRO A 72 -1.42 9.27 -12.62
N ASN A 73 -0.57 8.90 -11.65
CA ASN A 73 -0.46 7.51 -11.20
C ASN A 73 -1.68 7.14 -10.36
N THR A 74 -2.41 6.11 -10.77
CA THR A 74 -3.69 5.73 -10.20
C THR A 74 -3.62 4.35 -9.55
N ALA A 75 -4.05 4.25 -8.30
CA ALA A 75 -4.16 2.97 -7.64
C ALA A 75 -5.27 2.95 -6.59
N GLU A 76 -5.68 1.75 -6.23
CA GLU A 76 -6.32 1.48 -4.95
C GLU A 76 -5.49 0.49 -4.15
N PHE A 77 -5.57 0.60 -2.83
CA PHE A 77 -5.02 -0.39 -1.92
C PHE A 77 -6.04 -0.78 -0.85
N LYS A 78 -5.82 -1.95 -0.26
CA LYS A 78 -6.49 -2.41 0.96
C LYS A 78 -5.45 -3.04 1.88
N VAL A 79 -5.61 -2.81 3.17
CA VAL A 79 -4.92 -3.51 4.24
C VAL A 79 -5.94 -4.41 4.93
N VAL A 80 -5.69 -5.71 4.88
CA VAL A 80 -6.57 -6.74 5.42
C VAL A 80 -5.87 -7.42 6.58
N ASP A 81 -6.57 -7.61 7.69
CA ASP A 81 -6.04 -8.28 8.87
C ASP A 81 -5.91 -9.80 8.68
N GLN A 82 -5.40 -10.50 9.70
CA GLN A 82 -5.17 -11.95 9.62
C GLN A 82 -6.46 -12.78 9.53
N ASP A 83 -7.58 -12.21 9.95
CA ASP A 83 -8.90 -12.85 9.97
C ASP A 83 -9.71 -12.53 8.70
N GLY A 84 -9.16 -11.71 7.80
CA GLY A 84 -9.79 -11.31 6.54
C GLY A 84 -10.61 -10.03 6.60
N ASN A 85 -10.60 -9.30 7.74
CA ASN A 85 -11.31 -8.02 7.86
C ASN A 85 -10.48 -6.89 7.24
N ILE A 86 -11.16 -5.95 6.59
CA ILE A 86 -10.50 -4.76 6.03
C ILE A 86 -10.23 -3.76 7.15
N ILE A 87 -8.95 -3.49 7.42
CA ILE A 87 -8.51 -2.43 8.35
C ILE A 87 -8.66 -1.06 7.69
N SER A 88 -8.21 -0.95 6.44
CA SER A 88 -8.22 0.30 5.69
C SER A 88 -8.20 0.03 4.19
N GLY A 89 -8.74 0.95 3.41
CA GLY A 89 -8.63 0.95 1.96
C GLY A 89 -8.87 2.34 1.41
N ASN A 90 -8.08 2.72 0.41
CA ASN A 90 -8.21 4.02 -0.23
C ASN A 90 -7.73 3.96 -1.68
N GLN A 91 -8.02 5.03 -2.42
CA GLN A 91 -7.55 5.23 -3.78
C GLN A 91 -6.64 6.47 -3.82
N TRP A 92 -5.74 6.54 -4.80
CA TRP A 92 -4.92 7.73 -5.01
C TRP A 92 -4.76 8.09 -6.47
N ASN A 93 -4.38 9.35 -6.66
CA ASN A 93 -4.01 9.98 -7.92
C ASN A 93 -2.74 10.79 -7.64
N LEU A 94 -1.57 10.21 -7.90
CA LEU A 94 -0.27 10.77 -7.48
C LEU A 94 0.54 11.29 -8.68
N ALA A 95 1.28 12.38 -8.46
CA ALA A 95 2.37 12.76 -9.34
C ALA A 95 3.60 11.89 -9.06
N THR A 96 4.50 11.75 -10.04
CA THR A 96 5.76 11.01 -9.87
C THR A 96 6.57 11.55 -8.69
N GLY A 97 7.11 10.65 -7.87
CA GLY A 97 7.88 10.95 -6.67
C GLY A 97 7.04 11.25 -5.42
N VAL A 98 5.73 11.46 -5.55
CA VAL A 98 4.85 11.67 -4.40
C VAL A 98 4.59 10.35 -3.69
N LYS A 99 4.47 10.43 -2.36
CA LYS A 99 4.22 9.28 -1.48
C LYS A 99 2.80 9.27 -0.93
N ALA A 100 2.20 8.10 -0.95
CA ALA A 100 1.03 7.72 -0.16
C ALA A 100 1.52 6.94 1.07
N SER A 101 1.04 7.27 2.26
CA SER A 101 1.51 6.66 3.51
C SER A 101 0.34 6.21 4.37
N ILE A 102 0.45 5.03 4.97
CA ILE A 102 -0.45 4.50 6.00
C ILE A 102 0.39 3.92 7.14
N ILE A 103 -0.10 4.03 8.37
CA ILE A 103 0.54 3.44 9.54
C ILE A 103 -0.39 2.40 10.16
N ILE A 104 0.14 1.19 10.36
CA ILE A 104 -0.52 0.11 11.08
C ILE A 104 0.16 -0.03 12.44
N VAL A 105 -0.59 0.19 13.51
CA VAL A 105 -0.12 0.07 14.89
C VAL A 105 -0.52 -1.30 15.41
N GLN A 106 0.46 -2.20 15.57
CA GLN A 106 0.26 -3.48 16.22
C GLN A 106 0.22 -3.25 17.73
N GLU A 107 -0.88 -3.64 18.38
CA GLU A 107 -1.03 -3.58 19.82
C GLU A 107 -0.71 -4.95 20.43
N LYS A 108 0.08 -4.98 21.50
CA LYS A 108 0.17 -6.17 22.37
C LYS A 108 -1.21 -6.52 22.90
N GLU A 109 -1.50 -7.82 22.99
CA GLU A 109 -2.72 -8.32 23.64
C GLU A 109 -2.88 -7.82 25.08
#